data_AF-A0A821HHN3-F1
#
_entry.id   AF-A0A821HHN3-F1
#
_cell.length_a   1.000
_cell.length_b   1.000
_cell.length_c   1.000
_cell.angle_alpha   90.00
_cell.angle_beta   90.00
_cell.angle_gamma   90.00
#
_symmetry.space_group_name_H-M   'P 1'
#
loop_
_entity.id
_entity.type
_entity.pdbx_description
1 polymer ?
#
loop_
_entity_poly.entity_id
_entity_poly.type
_entity_poly.pdbx_seq_one_letter_code
_entity_poly.pdbx_strand_id
1 'polypeptide(L)'
;MLPRQHFTLIAAITFLGAIGSIAAAGQNFAVLVAGSNGYFNYRHQSDVCHAYQILHKNGIPDSNIVVMMYDDIAKNPENPTKGIIINHPKGKDVYHDVPHDYTGNVK
;
A
#
# COMPACT_ATOMS: atom_id res chain seq x y z
N MET A 1 -42.45 -58.79 -17.23
CA MET A 1 -41.33 -58.68 -16.26
C MET A 1 -40.46 -57.51 -16.72
N LEU A 2 -40.30 -56.48 -15.87
CA LEU A 2 -39.72 -55.13 -16.07
C LEU A 2 -38.19 -55.10 -16.42
N PRO A 3 -37.52 -53.95 -16.75
CA PRO A 3 -38.04 -52.58 -17.00
C PRO A 3 -37.43 -51.80 -18.21
N ARG A 4 -38.14 -50.71 -18.52
CA ARG A 4 -37.86 -49.48 -19.29
C ARG A 4 -36.61 -48.70 -18.83
N GLN A 5 -35.82 -48.12 -19.75
CA GLN A 5 -34.93 -46.97 -19.45
C GLN A 5 -34.92 -45.99 -20.63
N HIS A 6 -35.47 -44.80 -20.42
CA HIS A 6 -35.41 -43.63 -21.32
C HIS A 6 -34.05 -42.94 -21.12
N PHE A 7 -33.39 -42.54 -22.20
CA PHE A 7 -32.24 -41.62 -22.13
C PHE A 7 -32.59 -40.33 -22.88
N THR A 8 -33.18 -39.38 -22.16
CA THR A 8 -33.29 -37.99 -22.61
C THR A 8 -32.08 -37.25 -22.07
N LEU A 9 -31.13 -36.87 -22.94
CA LEU A 9 -29.98 -36.07 -22.58
C LEU A 9 -30.38 -34.58 -22.63
N ILE A 10 -30.68 -33.96 -21.48
CA ILE A 10 -30.82 -32.50 -21.38
C ILE A 10 -29.43 -31.93 -21.06
N ALA A 11 -28.82 -31.27 -22.03
CA ALA A 11 -27.62 -30.47 -21.81
C ALA A 11 -28.00 -29.21 -21.00
N ALA A 12 -27.73 -29.22 -19.70
CA ALA A 12 -27.84 -28.03 -18.86
C ALA A 12 -26.58 -27.18 -19.05
N ILE A 13 -26.59 -26.28 -20.04
CA ILE A 13 -25.65 -25.17 -20.11
C ILE A 13 -26.20 -24.07 -19.19
N THR A 14 -25.85 -24.12 -17.91
CA THR A 14 -26.03 -22.97 -17.02
C THR A 14 -24.87 -22.00 -17.25
N PHE A 15 -25.07 -21.09 -18.20
CA PHE A 15 -24.24 -19.89 -18.30
C PHE A 15 -24.59 -19.03 -17.09
N LEU A 16 -23.86 -19.22 -15.98
CA LEU A 16 -23.96 -18.35 -14.82
C LEU A 16 -23.31 -17.02 -15.23
N GLY A 17 -24.14 -16.14 -15.81
CA GLY A 17 -23.79 -14.76 -16.08
C GLY A 17 -23.50 -14.08 -14.76
N ALA A 18 -22.23 -14.11 -14.35
CA ALA A 18 -21.72 -13.19 -13.34
C ALA A 18 -21.79 -11.79 -13.95
N ILE A 19 -22.92 -11.12 -13.77
CA ILE A 19 -22.99 -9.67 -13.86
C ILE A 19 -22.21 -9.18 -12.63
N GLY A 20 -20.88 -9.21 -12.73
CA GLY A 20 -20.04 -8.46 -11.81
C GLY A 20 -20.47 -7.01 -11.95
N SER A 21 -20.95 -6.42 -10.85
CA SER A 21 -21.18 -4.97 -10.79
C SER A 21 -19.95 -4.28 -11.37
N ILE A 22 -20.10 -3.69 -12.54
CA ILE A 22 -19.11 -2.75 -13.09
C ILE A 22 -19.32 -1.44 -12.34
N ALA A 23 -19.15 -1.46 -11.01
CA ALA A 23 -18.85 -0.24 -10.30
C ALA A 23 -17.61 0.30 -10.99
N ALA A 24 -17.69 1.49 -11.58
CA ALA A 24 -16.53 2.15 -12.16
C ALA A 24 -15.46 2.17 -11.07
N ALA A 25 -14.45 1.31 -11.20
CA ALA A 25 -13.40 1.16 -10.21
C ALA A 25 -12.53 2.42 -10.30
N GLY A 26 -12.85 3.42 -9.49
CA GLY A 26 -12.02 4.60 -9.32
C GLY A 26 -10.66 4.19 -8.77
N GLN A 27 -9.60 4.84 -9.25
CA GLN A 27 -8.27 4.67 -8.69
C GLN A 27 -8.12 5.63 -7.50
N ASN A 28 -7.58 5.12 -6.40
CA ASN A 28 -7.22 5.94 -5.25
C ASN A 28 -5.81 6.48 -5.44
N PHE A 29 -5.62 7.75 -5.06
CA PHE A 29 -4.34 8.44 -5.05
C PHE A 29 -4.11 9.07 -3.68
N ALA A 30 -2.84 9.17 -3.28
CA ALA A 30 -2.44 9.77 -2.02
C ALA A 30 -1.20 10.66 -2.20
N VAL A 31 -1.15 11.72 -1.41
CA VAL A 31 0.03 12.57 -1.25
C VAL A 31 0.37 12.59 0.24
N LEU A 32 1.55 12.12 0.59
CA LEU A 32 2.04 12.03 1.97
C LEU A 32 3.15 13.06 2.18
N VAL A 33 3.01 13.93 3.17
CA VAL A 33 3.93 15.07 3.37
C VAL A 33 4.41 15.15 4.81
N ALA A 34 5.72 15.10 5.01
CA ALA A 34 6.38 15.43 6.27
C ALA A 34 6.95 16.85 6.17
N GLY A 35 6.28 17.82 6.79
CA GLY A 35 6.62 19.25 6.69
C GLY A 35 7.82 19.72 7.53
N SER A 36 8.72 18.82 7.95
CA SER A 36 9.85 19.19 8.81
C SER A 36 11.02 18.21 8.68
N ASN A 37 12.20 18.65 9.13
CA ASN A 37 13.45 17.91 9.11
C ASN A 37 14.15 17.94 10.49
N GLY A 38 15.30 17.28 10.57
CA GLY A 38 16.11 17.13 11.77
C GLY A 38 15.63 15.99 12.68
N TYR A 39 16.56 15.37 13.39
CA TYR A 39 16.28 14.17 14.20
C TYR A 39 15.27 14.43 15.33
N PHE A 40 15.23 15.65 15.88
CA PHE A 40 14.20 16.06 16.84
C PHE A 40 12.76 15.94 16.30
N ASN A 41 12.58 16.00 14.97
CA ASN A 41 11.30 15.86 14.28
C ASN A 41 11.08 14.48 13.64
N TYR A 42 11.83 13.46 14.10
CA TYR A 42 11.71 12.06 13.68
C TYR A 42 10.27 11.61 13.43
N ARG A 43 9.38 11.94 14.36
CA ARG A 43 7.95 11.57 14.34
C ARG A 43 7.25 11.90 13.03
N HIS A 44 7.53 13.03 12.39
CA HIS A 44 6.78 13.44 11.20
C HIS A 44 7.14 12.60 9.96
N GLN A 45 8.41 12.25 9.78
CA GLN A 45 8.82 11.34 8.68
C GLN A 45 8.46 9.89 9.00
N SER A 46 8.53 9.49 10.28
CA SER A 46 8.04 8.21 10.78
C SER A 46 6.53 8.02 10.51
N ASP A 47 5.72 9.07 10.70
CA ASP A 47 4.29 9.07 10.39
C ASP A 47 4.02 8.88 8.90
N VAL A 48 4.76 9.59 8.05
CA VAL A 48 4.66 9.44 6.59
C VAL A 48 5.06 8.04 6.13
N CYS A 49 6.19 7.52 6.62
CA CYS A 49 6.64 6.16 6.31
C CYS A 49 5.58 5.13 6.72
N HIS A 50 5.02 5.26 7.93
CA HIS A 50 3.97 4.35 8.40
C HIS A 50 2.68 4.45 7.57
N ALA A 51 2.27 5.66 7.19
CA ALA A 51 1.13 5.87 6.30
C ALA A 51 1.35 5.22 4.93
N TYR A 52 2.55 5.35 4.35
CA TYR A 52 2.93 4.64 3.12
C TYR A 52 2.75 3.13 3.25
N GLN A 53 3.29 2.53 4.32
CA GLN A 53 3.16 1.08 4.54
C GLN A 53 1.70 0.63 4.62
N ILE A 54 0.82 1.45 5.22
CA ILE A 54 -0.62 1.16 5.27
C ILE A 54 -1.21 1.19 3.86
N LEU A 55 -0.95 2.23 3.06
CA LEU A 55 -1.51 2.37 1.71
C LEU A 55 -0.99 1.27 0.77
N HIS A 56 0.33 1.04 0.77
CA HIS A 56 0.99 0.01 -0.04
C HIS A 56 0.45 -1.39 0.29
N LYS A 57 0.35 -1.73 1.59
CA LYS A 57 -0.22 -3.01 2.03
C LYS A 57 -1.70 -3.20 1.64
N ASN A 58 -2.45 -2.11 1.50
CA ASN A 58 -3.85 -2.14 1.05
C ASN A 58 -4.01 -2.08 -0.48
N GLY A 59 -2.92 -2.22 -1.24
CA GLY A 59 -2.97 -2.41 -2.69
C GLY A 59 -3.07 -1.11 -3.49
N ILE A 60 -2.78 0.05 -2.90
CA ILE A 60 -2.57 1.27 -3.69
C ILE A 60 -1.18 1.15 -4.33
N PRO A 61 -1.06 1.22 -5.67
CA PRO A 61 0.23 1.10 -6.34
C PRO A 61 1.11 2.31 -6.03
N ASP A 62 2.42 2.12 -5.96
CA ASP A 62 3.38 3.19 -5.64
C ASP A 62 3.30 4.37 -6.62
N SER A 63 2.94 4.11 -7.89
CA SER A 63 2.67 5.14 -8.89
C SER A 63 1.54 6.11 -8.52
N ASN A 64 0.71 5.74 -7.54
CA ASN A 64 -0.43 6.53 -7.05
C ASN A 64 -0.18 7.12 -5.66
N ILE A 65 1.01 6.93 -5.08
CA ILE A 65 1.39 7.46 -3.77
C ILE A 65 2.60 8.38 -3.97
N VAL A 66 2.40 9.68 -3.84
CA VAL A 66 3.51 10.64 -3.85
C VAL A 66 3.98 10.87 -2.43
N VAL A 67 5.28 10.66 -2.16
CA VAL A 67 5.90 10.86 -0.85
C VAL A 67 6.84 12.06 -0.87
N MET A 68 6.57 13.00 0.02
CA MET A 68 7.39 14.19 0.24
C MET A 68 7.91 14.18 1.68
N MET A 69 9.19 13.89 1.85
CA MET A 69 9.84 13.87 3.16
C MET A 69 11.29 14.31 3.01
N TYR A 70 11.86 14.98 4.01
CA TYR A 70 13.21 15.52 3.87
C TYR A 70 14.29 14.43 3.72
N ASP A 71 14.00 13.20 4.19
CA ASP A 71 14.85 12.00 4.08
C ASP A 71 16.19 12.09 4.83
N ASP A 72 16.18 12.74 6.00
CA ASP A 72 17.35 12.93 6.86
C ASP A 72 17.32 12.13 8.17
N ILE A 73 16.42 11.14 8.28
CA ILE A 73 16.20 10.35 9.51
C ILE A 73 16.89 8.98 9.48
N ALA A 74 16.69 8.18 8.42
CA ALA A 74 17.19 6.80 8.37
C ALA A 74 18.72 6.73 8.49
N LYS A 75 19.44 7.66 7.86
CA LYS A 75 20.91 7.76 7.87
C LYS A 75 21.45 8.76 8.89
N ASN A 76 20.58 9.40 9.68
CA ASN A 76 20.98 10.42 10.64
C ASN A 76 22.02 9.88 11.64
N PRO A 77 23.11 10.59 11.99
CA PRO A 77 24.07 10.17 13.00
C PRO A 77 23.46 9.79 14.36
N GLU A 78 22.36 10.44 14.76
CA GLU A 78 21.66 10.18 16.02
C GLU A 78 20.75 8.94 15.98
N ASN A 79 20.44 8.40 14.78
CA ASN A 79 19.65 7.18 14.66
C ASN A 79 20.45 5.96 15.14
N PRO A 80 20.05 5.26 16.22
CA PRO A 80 20.79 4.11 16.74
C PRO A 80 20.71 2.89 15.81
N THR A 81 19.72 2.85 14.92
CA THR A 81 19.48 1.77 13.96
C THR A 81 19.49 2.34 12.55
N LYS A 82 20.68 2.49 11.97
CA LYS A 82 20.85 3.07 10.62
C LYS A 82 20.03 2.32 9.58
N GLY A 83 19.34 3.08 8.73
CA GLY A 83 18.49 2.55 7.67
C GLY A 83 17.10 2.11 8.14
N ILE A 84 16.80 2.21 9.44
CA ILE A 84 15.51 1.79 10.01
C ILE A 84 14.80 3.01 10.60
N ILE A 85 13.48 3.11 10.33
CA ILE A 85 12.57 4.05 10.98
C ILE A 85 11.43 3.26 11.61
N ILE A 86 11.06 3.53 12.86
CA ILE A 86 9.95 2.88 13.56
C ILE A 86 8.90 3.91 13.98
N ASN A 87 7.60 3.60 13.87
CA ASN A 87 6.54 4.54 14.26
C ASN A 87 5.80 4.20 15.57
N HIS A 88 6.36 3.31 16.39
CA HIS A 88 5.91 3.06 17.76
C HIS A 88 6.98 2.24 18.50
N PRO A 89 6.98 2.24 19.84
CA PRO A 89 7.93 1.45 20.61
C PRO A 89 7.92 -0.03 20.19
N LYS A 90 9.11 -0.58 19.91
CA LYS A 90 9.29 -1.96 19.42
C LYS A 90 8.56 -2.26 18.09
N GLY A 91 8.23 -1.23 17.33
CA GLY A 91 7.63 -1.37 16.01
C GLY A 91 8.60 -1.97 14.99
N LYS A 92 8.04 -2.39 13.86
CA LYS A 92 8.81 -2.82 12.70
C LYS A 92 9.34 -1.60 11.95
N ASP A 93 10.35 -1.82 11.12
CA ASP A 93 10.78 -0.82 10.16
C ASP A 93 9.62 -0.40 9.26
N VAL A 94 9.46 0.90 9.06
CA VAL A 94 8.48 1.49 8.14
C VAL A 94 9.14 2.23 6.98
N TYR A 95 10.48 2.35 6.96
CA TYR A 95 11.22 3.10 5.94
C TYR A 95 11.46 2.31 4.65
N HIS A 96 11.60 0.97 4.72
CA HIS A 96 11.79 0.15 3.53
C HIS A 96 10.73 0.43 2.46
N ASP A 97 11.18 0.42 1.21
CA ASP A 97 10.36 0.56 0.01
C ASP A 97 9.57 1.88 -0.11
N VAL A 98 9.71 2.82 0.83
CA VAL A 98 9.08 4.16 0.73
C VAL A 98 9.70 4.91 -0.46
N PRO A 99 8.89 5.40 -1.43
CA PRO A 99 9.39 6.23 -2.53
C PRO A 99 10.01 7.53 -2.02
N HIS A 100 11.06 7.99 -2.68
CA HIS A 100 11.75 9.24 -2.36
C HIS A 100 11.45 10.29 -3.44
N ASP A 101 10.17 10.57 -3.71
CA ASP A 101 9.76 11.40 -4.85
C ASP A 101 10.24 12.85 -4.70
N TYR A 102 10.11 13.42 -3.50
CA TYR A 102 10.61 14.75 -3.18
C TYR A 102 11.31 14.74 -1.83
N THR A 103 12.64 14.92 -1.85
CA THR A 103 13.49 14.92 -0.66
C THR A 103 14.43 16.11 -0.60
N GLY A 104 14.93 16.41 0.61
CA GLY A 104 15.82 17.54 0.86
C GLY A 104 15.24 18.88 0.40
N ASN A 105 16.11 19.73 -0.15
CA ASN A 105 15.71 21.00 -0.76
C ASN A 105 15.51 20.79 -2.25
N VAL A 106 14.26 20.84 -2.70
CA VAL A 106 13.90 20.87 -4.12
C VAL A 106 14.20 22.29 -4.62
N LYS A 107 15.17 22.42 -5.53
CA LYS A 107 15.52 23.69 -6.19
C LYS A 107 14.72 23.88 -7.46
#